data_AF-A0AAN7R9T9-F1
#
_entry.id   AF-A0AAN7R9T9-F1
#
_cell.length_a   1.000
_cell.length_b   1.000
_cell.length_c   1.000
_cell.angle_alpha   90.00
_cell.angle_beta   90.00
_cell.angle_gamma   90.00
#
_symmetry.space_group_name_H-M   'P 1'
#
loop_
_entity.id
_entity.type
_entity.pdbx_description
1 polymer ?
#
loop_
_entity_poly.entity_id
_entity_poly.type
_entity_poly.pdbx_seq_one_letter_code
_entity_poly.pdbx_strand_id
1 'polypeptide(L)'
;MLNGPNPELADSIEKECGSGKSWEGIVKRLWPRTKYIEAIITGSMAQYIPTLDFYSGGIPLVSIPYASSESCLGINLQPLSKPSDVSYTLLPNMAYFEFLPLENNHGETETVDLVDVRPGHYYELILTTLTGLYRYRVGDILMVTGFHNKAPKFRFVQRGNVVLSIDMDKTSEEDLLNAVTKAKERLEQLGLLLAEYTSYPDTSSIPGHYVLYWELKAKGGKSDFPVLDKGIMEECCSTVEESLDSVYRCCRRKEKSIGPLEIRVVREGTFDSLMDYCIMQGSSLSQYKTPRCIKSDAALKILNSRVIGSFCSQFVPS
;
A
#
# COMPACT_ATOMS: atom_id res chain seq x y z
N MET A 1 -27.34 -8.10 23.80
CA MET A 1 -28.55 -8.96 23.78
C MET A 1 -28.74 -9.41 22.34
N LEU A 2 -28.62 -10.71 22.07
CA LEU A 2 -29.07 -11.28 20.80
C LEU A 2 -30.58 -11.53 20.97
N ASN A 3 -31.41 -10.81 20.21
CA ASN A 3 -32.86 -10.80 20.33
C ASN A 3 -33.49 -12.08 19.76
N GLY A 4 -33.24 -13.23 20.39
CA GLY A 4 -33.85 -14.52 20.00
C GLY A 4 -33.62 -14.91 18.53
N PRO A 5 -34.26 -16.00 18.06
CA PRO A 5 -34.26 -16.34 16.65
C PRO A 5 -35.04 -15.32 15.83
N ASN A 6 -34.43 -14.81 14.75
CA ASN A 6 -35.05 -13.89 13.80
C ASN A 6 -34.92 -14.43 12.37
N PRO A 7 -35.85 -15.30 11.94
CA PRO A 7 -35.83 -15.91 10.60
C PRO A 7 -35.96 -14.88 9.48
N GLU A 8 -36.75 -13.82 9.66
CA GLU A 8 -36.92 -12.77 8.64
C GLU A 8 -35.60 -12.04 8.34
N LEU A 9 -34.79 -11.78 9.38
CA LEU A 9 -33.46 -11.22 9.20
C LEU A 9 -32.52 -12.20 8.48
N ALA A 10 -32.59 -13.50 8.83
CA ALA A 10 -31.79 -14.53 8.18
C ALA A 10 -32.12 -14.63 6.67
N ASP A 11 -33.41 -14.70 6.33
CA ASP A 11 -33.90 -14.75 4.95
C ASP A 11 -33.48 -13.48 4.17
N SER A 12 -33.52 -12.31 4.80
CA SER A 12 -33.08 -11.05 4.19
C SER A 12 -31.58 -11.05 3.88
N ILE A 13 -30.74 -11.57 4.78
CA ILE A 13 -29.29 -11.66 4.56
C ILE A 13 -28.99 -12.71 3.48
N GLU A 14 -29.65 -13.87 3.55
CA GLU A 14 -29.49 -14.93 2.55
C GLU A 14 -29.90 -14.45 1.17
N LYS A 15 -30.97 -13.66 1.05
CA LYS A 15 -31.37 -13.06 -0.23
C LYS A 15 -30.30 -12.16 -0.83
N GLU A 16 -29.64 -11.34 -0.02
CA GLU A 16 -28.57 -10.46 -0.50
C GLU A 16 -27.30 -11.22 -0.87
N CYS A 17 -26.91 -12.22 -0.08
CA CYS A 17 -25.70 -13.02 -0.27
C CYS A 17 -25.85 -14.13 -1.33
N GLY A 18 -27.03 -14.73 -1.46
CA GLY A 18 -27.33 -15.90 -2.28
C GLY A 18 -27.92 -15.57 -3.67
N SER A 19 -28.20 -14.30 -3.97
CA SER A 19 -28.88 -13.90 -5.22
C SER A 19 -28.08 -14.10 -6.52
N GLY A 20 -26.85 -14.59 -6.47
CA GLY A 20 -25.96 -14.71 -7.64
C GLY A 20 -25.60 -13.36 -8.28
N LYS A 21 -25.94 -12.24 -7.63
CA LYS A 21 -25.60 -10.88 -8.05
C LYS A 21 -24.17 -10.54 -7.67
N SER A 22 -23.61 -9.55 -8.36
CA SER A 22 -22.33 -8.93 -8.00
C SER A 22 -22.35 -8.47 -6.53
N TRP A 23 -21.22 -8.67 -5.83
CA TRP A 23 -21.00 -8.16 -4.47
C TRP A 23 -20.72 -6.65 -4.44
N GLU A 24 -20.76 -5.98 -5.58
CA GLU A 24 -20.68 -4.53 -5.67
C GLU A 24 -21.74 -3.86 -4.78
N GLY A 25 -21.35 -3.01 -3.84
CA GLY A 25 -22.25 -2.33 -2.91
C GLY A 25 -22.86 -3.21 -1.82
N ILE A 26 -22.31 -4.42 -1.58
CA ILE A 26 -22.82 -5.35 -0.56
C ILE A 26 -22.89 -4.72 0.83
N VAL A 27 -21.93 -3.85 1.19
CA VAL A 27 -21.91 -3.18 2.51
C VAL A 27 -23.15 -2.30 2.68
N LYS A 28 -23.55 -1.59 1.63
CA LYS A 28 -24.75 -0.74 1.65
C LYS A 28 -26.05 -1.56 1.66
N ARG A 29 -26.05 -2.79 1.14
CA ARG A 29 -27.23 -3.66 1.15
C ARG A 29 -27.42 -4.35 2.50
N LEU A 30 -26.35 -4.89 3.08
CA LEU A 30 -26.38 -5.53 4.40
C LEU A 30 -26.56 -4.50 5.53
N TRP A 31 -25.93 -3.33 5.41
CA TRP A 31 -26.01 -2.25 6.40
C TRP A 31 -26.50 -0.94 5.75
N PRO A 32 -27.82 -0.82 5.45
CA PRO A 32 -28.37 0.31 4.69
C PRO A 32 -28.33 1.65 5.43
N ARG A 33 -28.05 1.66 6.74
CA ARG A 33 -27.93 2.87 7.55
C ARG A 33 -26.50 3.39 7.68
N THR A 34 -25.50 2.69 7.13
CA THR A 34 -24.09 3.09 7.17
C THR A 34 -23.88 4.44 6.51
N LYS A 35 -23.19 5.36 7.20
CA LYS A 35 -22.92 6.73 6.72
C LYS A 35 -21.53 6.91 6.16
N TYR A 36 -20.55 6.21 6.71
CA TYR A 36 -19.16 6.18 6.28
C TYR A 36 -18.52 4.86 6.70
N ILE A 37 -17.38 4.52 6.09
CA ILE A 37 -16.54 3.40 6.49
C ILE A 37 -15.26 3.99 7.07
N GLU A 38 -14.99 3.70 8.34
CA GLU A 38 -13.76 4.13 9.00
C GLU A 38 -12.67 3.08 8.79
N ALA A 39 -11.60 3.46 8.08
CA ALA A 39 -10.43 2.63 7.85
C ALA A 39 -9.22 3.51 7.53
N ILE A 40 -8.02 3.02 7.84
CA ILE A 40 -6.79 3.66 7.36
C ILE A 40 -6.71 3.41 5.85
N ILE A 41 -6.82 4.47 5.05
CA ILE A 41 -6.76 4.44 3.58
C ILE A 41 -5.56 5.22 3.02
N THR A 42 -4.60 5.56 3.87
CA THR A 42 -3.36 6.28 3.51
C THR A 42 -2.16 5.34 3.47
N GLY A 43 -1.09 5.78 2.81
CA GLY A 43 0.13 4.98 2.64
C GLY A 43 -0.16 3.68 1.90
N SER A 44 0.39 2.58 2.40
CA SER A 44 0.24 1.26 1.78
C SER A 44 -1.20 0.77 1.67
N MET A 45 -2.13 1.28 2.49
CA MET A 45 -3.54 0.89 2.44
C MET A 45 -4.31 1.55 1.29
N ALA A 46 -3.74 2.59 0.66
CA ALA A 46 -4.40 3.30 -0.45
C ALA A 46 -4.71 2.38 -1.65
N GLN A 47 -3.95 1.30 -1.84
CA GLN A 47 -4.21 0.33 -2.92
C GLN A 47 -5.60 -0.33 -2.84
N TYR A 48 -6.18 -0.42 -1.63
CA TYR A 48 -7.44 -1.11 -1.39
C TYR A 48 -8.64 -0.18 -1.61
N ILE A 49 -8.43 1.11 -1.86
CA ILE A 49 -9.50 2.08 -2.12
C ILE A 49 -10.46 1.59 -3.22
N PRO A 50 -10.00 1.14 -4.41
CA PRO A 50 -10.92 0.67 -5.45
C PRO A 50 -11.75 -0.55 -5.04
N THR A 51 -11.15 -1.46 -4.25
CA THR A 51 -11.83 -2.65 -3.72
C THR A 51 -12.89 -2.26 -2.69
N LEU A 52 -12.54 -1.33 -1.78
CA LEU A 52 -13.47 -0.77 -0.81
C LEU A 52 -14.59 0.01 -1.50
N ASP A 53 -14.31 0.77 -2.55
CA ASP A 53 -15.31 1.48 -3.35
C ASP A 53 -16.28 0.50 -4.02
N PHE A 54 -15.77 -0.60 -4.59
CA PHE A 54 -16.57 -1.67 -5.17
C PHE A 54 -17.54 -2.26 -4.14
N TYR A 55 -17.07 -2.70 -2.96
CA TYR A 55 -17.94 -3.31 -1.95
C TYR A 55 -18.82 -2.29 -1.20
N SER A 56 -18.37 -1.05 -1.07
CA SER A 56 -19.09 0.00 -0.35
C SER A 56 -20.25 0.58 -1.17
N GLY A 57 -20.13 0.58 -2.50
CA GLY A 57 -21.14 1.20 -3.37
C GLY A 57 -21.19 2.72 -3.19
N GLY A 58 -20.03 3.36 -3.00
CA GLY A 58 -19.87 4.81 -2.88
C GLY A 58 -20.15 5.37 -1.48
N ILE A 59 -20.05 4.56 -0.42
CA ILE A 59 -20.07 5.08 0.96
C ILE A 59 -18.72 5.79 1.21
N PRO A 60 -18.70 7.02 1.78
CA PRO A 60 -17.46 7.73 2.07
C PRO A 60 -16.49 6.92 2.92
N LEU A 61 -15.23 6.83 2.49
CA LEU A 61 -14.13 6.25 3.25
C LEU A 61 -13.47 7.34 4.09
N VAL A 62 -13.30 7.09 5.39
CA VAL A 62 -12.80 8.07 6.34
C VAL A 62 -11.62 7.49 7.10
N SER A 63 -10.48 8.20 7.09
CA SER A 63 -9.34 7.92 7.97
C SER A 63 -9.24 9.02 9.03
N ILE A 64 -9.50 8.65 10.29
CA ILE A 64 -9.60 9.60 11.41
C ILE A 64 -8.27 9.73 12.17
N PRO A 65 -7.73 8.67 12.80
CA PRO A 65 -6.49 8.81 13.56
C PRO A 65 -5.25 8.62 12.69
N TYR A 66 -4.21 9.39 13.00
CA TYR A 66 -2.83 9.02 12.77
C TYR A 66 -2.19 8.69 14.12
N ALA A 67 -1.87 7.42 14.31
CA ALA A 67 -1.37 6.91 15.58
C ALA A 67 -0.41 5.74 15.34
N SER A 68 0.46 5.52 16.31
CA SER A 68 1.39 4.39 16.37
C SER A 68 1.37 3.77 17.77
N SER A 69 2.10 2.68 17.97
CA SER A 69 2.21 2.05 19.30
C SER A 69 2.94 2.95 20.30
N GLU A 70 3.79 3.85 19.79
CA GLU A 70 4.61 4.80 20.55
C GLU A 70 3.79 5.98 21.06
N SER A 71 2.84 6.51 20.27
CA SER A 71 1.95 7.60 20.67
C SER A 71 0.75 7.74 19.72
N CYS A 72 -0.34 8.32 20.21
CA CYS A 72 -1.35 8.94 19.33
C CYS A 72 -0.76 10.25 18.80
N LEU A 73 -0.75 10.46 17.48
CA LEU A 73 0.04 11.54 16.87
C LEU A 73 -0.85 12.69 16.40
N GLY A 74 -1.91 12.38 15.67
CA GLY A 74 -2.75 13.39 15.04
C GLY A 74 -4.11 12.89 14.60
N ILE A 75 -4.92 13.83 14.12
CA ILE A 75 -6.27 13.57 13.63
C ILE A 75 -6.51 14.23 12.27
N ASN A 76 -7.33 13.60 11.44
CA ASN A 76 -7.82 14.23 10.22
C ASN A 76 -8.96 15.21 10.56
N LEU A 77 -8.69 16.51 10.42
CA LEU A 77 -9.68 17.57 10.65
C LEU A 77 -10.70 17.72 9.51
N GLN A 78 -10.47 17.05 8.37
CA GLN A 78 -11.36 17.03 7.21
C GLN A 78 -11.71 15.57 6.86
N PRO A 79 -12.49 14.87 7.70
CA PRO A 79 -12.72 13.43 7.56
C PRO A 79 -13.40 13.03 6.25
N LEU A 80 -14.18 13.92 5.63
CA LEU A 80 -14.88 13.68 4.37
C LEU A 80 -14.09 14.11 3.13
N SER A 81 -12.81 14.46 3.27
CA SER A 81 -11.93 14.72 2.12
C SER A 81 -11.80 13.47 1.24
N LYS A 82 -11.38 13.64 -0.01
CA LYS A 82 -11.04 12.49 -0.85
C LYS A 82 -9.91 11.68 -0.18
N PRO A 83 -9.89 10.35 -0.34
CA PRO A 83 -8.80 9.51 0.17
C PRO A 83 -7.40 9.99 -0.27
N SER A 84 -7.30 10.52 -1.49
CA SER A 84 -6.08 11.09 -2.04
C SER A 84 -5.63 12.39 -1.38
N ASP A 85 -6.46 13.05 -0.59
CA ASP A 85 -6.20 14.40 -0.06
C ASP A 85 -6.07 14.39 1.48
N VAL A 86 -6.14 13.20 2.09
CA VAL A 86 -6.10 13.02 3.55
C VAL A 86 -4.81 13.62 4.12
N SER A 87 -4.99 14.50 5.10
CA SER A 87 -3.90 15.12 5.87
C SER A 87 -4.25 15.07 7.36
N TYR A 88 -3.27 14.72 8.18
CA TYR A 88 -3.40 14.63 9.63
C TYR A 88 -2.79 15.86 10.29
N THR A 89 -3.52 16.47 11.22
CA THR A 89 -3.01 17.56 12.06
C THR A 89 -2.44 16.94 13.33
N LEU A 90 -1.15 17.15 13.59
CA LEU A 90 -0.54 16.64 14.82
C LEU A 90 -1.08 17.40 16.03
N LEU A 91 -1.29 16.66 17.12
CA LEU A 91 -1.81 17.18 18.38
C LEU A 91 -0.63 17.53 19.31
N PRO A 92 -0.28 18.82 19.51
CA PRO A 92 0.96 19.22 20.19
C PRO A 92 1.08 18.75 21.65
N ASN A 93 -0.03 18.34 22.27
CA ASN A 93 -0.10 17.86 23.64
C ASN A 93 0.17 16.35 23.79
N MET A 94 0.29 15.60 22.68
CA MET A 94 0.46 14.15 22.74
C MET A 94 1.92 13.71 22.93
N ALA A 95 2.84 14.39 22.24
CA ALA A 95 4.27 14.15 22.31
C ALA A 95 5.02 15.44 21.94
N TYR A 96 6.32 15.50 22.21
CA TYR A 96 7.18 16.49 21.59
C TYR A 96 7.65 15.97 20.23
N PHE A 97 7.43 16.77 19.19
CA PHE A 97 7.65 16.38 17.79
C PHE A 97 8.82 17.15 17.20
N GLU A 98 9.81 16.41 16.72
CA GLU A 98 10.94 16.89 15.94
C GLU A 98 10.86 16.31 14.52
N PHE A 99 11.44 17.01 13.56
CA PHE A 99 11.37 16.64 12.15
C PHE A 99 12.77 16.68 11.53
N LEU A 100 13.19 15.57 10.92
CA LEU A 100 14.46 15.51 10.19
C LEU A 100 14.20 15.77 8.70
N PRO A 101 14.72 16.86 8.11
CA PRO A 101 14.50 17.17 6.70
C PRO A 101 15.17 16.12 5.78
N LEU A 102 14.48 15.70 4.71
CA LEU A 102 15.03 14.71 3.76
C LEU A 102 15.84 15.34 2.61
N GLU A 103 15.73 16.65 2.36
CA GLU A 103 16.36 17.32 1.20
C GLU A 103 17.80 17.82 1.46
N ASN A 104 18.34 17.66 2.68
CA ASN A 104 19.70 18.12 2.99
C ASN A 104 20.76 17.06 2.65
N ASN A 105 21.26 17.09 1.41
CA ASN A 105 22.45 16.35 0.93
C ASN A 105 23.78 16.92 1.48
N HIS A 106 23.75 17.79 2.49
CA HIS A 106 24.92 18.48 3.02
C HIS A 106 24.95 18.43 4.55
N GLY A 107 25.28 17.27 5.13
CA GLY A 107 25.95 17.11 6.43
C GLY A 107 25.35 17.69 7.72
N GLU A 108 24.33 18.56 7.65
CA GLU A 108 23.72 19.22 8.80
C GLU A 108 22.47 18.47 9.21
N THR A 109 22.62 17.75 10.33
CA THR A 109 21.66 16.83 10.94
C THR A 109 20.74 17.58 11.92
N GLU A 110 20.40 18.83 11.63
CA GLU A 110 19.56 19.62 12.54
C GLU A 110 18.09 19.29 12.31
N THR A 111 17.46 18.81 13.38
CA THR A 111 16.03 18.58 13.46
C THR A 111 15.32 19.91 13.61
N VAL A 112 14.17 20.07 12.95
CA VAL A 112 13.31 21.25 13.09
C VAL A 112 12.15 20.95 14.03
N ASP A 113 11.70 21.97 14.75
CA ASP A 113 10.54 21.88 15.62
C ASP A 113 9.23 21.83 14.82
N LEU A 114 8.15 21.37 15.47
CA LEU A 114 6.80 21.29 14.89
C LEU A 114 6.33 22.58 14.21
N VAL A 115 6.72 23.76 14.71
CA VAL A 115 6.27 25.04 14.19
C VAL A 115 7.11 25.55 13.01
N ASP A 116 8.30 24.99 12.79
CA ASP A 116 9.28 25.47 11.82
C ASP A 116 9.30 24.66 10.52
N VAL A 117 8.43 23.65 10.42
CA VAL A 117 8.26 22.85 9.21
C VAL A 117 7.74 23.68 8.03
N ARG A 118 8.18 23.36 6.82
CA ARG A 118 7.83 24.13 5.61
C ARG A 118 6.85 23.37 4.72
N PRO A 119 5.77 24.00 4.24
CA PRO A 119 4.87 23.39 3.25
C PRO A 119 5.63 22.86 2.03
N GLY A 120 5.19 21.69 1.54
CA GLY A 120 5.78 21.03 0.37
C GLY A 120 7.09 20.28 0.63
N HIS A 121 7.67 20.39 1.84
CA HIS A 121 8.90 19.67 2.18
C HIS A 121 8.59 18.35 2.89
N TYR A 122 9.54 17.42 2.79
CA TYR A 122 9.46 16.09 3.36
C TYR A 122 10.35 15.95 4.59
N TYR A 123 9.80 15.32 5.62
CA TYR A 123 10.48 15.14 6.90
C TYR A 123 10.26 13.73 7.44
N GLU A 124 11.27 13.20 8.12
CA GLU A 124 11.09 12.03 8.98
C GLU A 124 10.68 12.45 10.39
N LEU A 125 9.68 11.75 10.94
CA LEU A 125 9.12 12.02 12.25
C LEU A 125 10.02 11.49 13.38
N ILE A 126 10.36 12.38 14.31
CA ILE A 126 11.07 12.08 15.55
C ILE A 126 10.18 12.42 16.74
N LEU A 127 10.07 11.49 17.69
CA LEU A 127 9.18 11.61 18.86
C LEU A 127 9.96 11.62 20.17
N THR A 128 9.52 12.50 21.07
CA THR A 128 9.79 12.38 22.50
C THR A 128 8.48 12.23 23.25
N THR A 129 8.27 11.09 23.92
CA THR A 129 7.00 10.70 24.55
C THR A 129 7.09 10.69 26.08
N LEU A 130 5.93 10.81 26.75
CA LEU A 130 5.83 10.67 28.21
C LEU A 130 6.16 9.26 28.70
N THR A 131 6.17 8.26 27.82
CA THR A 131 6.49 6.87 28.12
C THR A 131 7.99 6.56 28.08
N GLY A 132 8.84 7.58 27.87
CA GLY A 132 10.29 7.45 27.97
C GLY A 132 11.01 7.17 26.65
N LEU A 133 10.36 7.38 25.50
CA LEU A 133 11.05 7.45 24.22
C LEU A 133 11.59 8.88 24.05
N TYR A 134 12.89 9.03 23.79
CA TYR A 134 13.54 10.33 23.62
C TYR A 134 14.19 10.39 22.24
N ARG A 135 13.80 11.39 21.45
CA ARG A 135 14.26 11.60 20.07
C ARG A 135 14.21 10.30 19.24
N TYR A 136 13.14 9.52 19.42
CA TYR A 136 12.93 8.24 18.76
C TYR A 136 12.50 8.46 17.30
N ARG A 137 13.26 7.90 16.36
CA ARG A 137 12.91 7.91 14.94
C ARG A 137 11.78 6.92 14.69
N VAL A 138 10.60 7.42 14.35
CA VAL A 138 9.44 6.59 14.00
C VAL A 138 9.69 5.85 12.68
N GLY A 139 10.48 6.48 11.81
CA GLY A 139 10.72 6.07 10.44
C GLY A 139 9.59 6.50 9.51
N ASP A 140 8.57 7.23 9.96
CA ASP A 140 7.52 7.74 9.07
C ASP A 140 8.01 8.99 8.34
N ILE A 141 7.83 9.02 7.02
CA ILE A 141 8.08 10.15 6.14
C ILE A 141 6.77 10.88 5.93
N LEU A 142 6.77 12.17 6.25
CA LEU A 142 5.62 13.05 6.22
C LEU A 142 5.89 14.26 5.34
N MET A 143 4.91 14.62 4.50
CA MET A 143 4.96 15.83 3.69
C MET A 143 4.03 16.88 4.30
N VAL A 144 4.53 18.09 4.51
CA VAL A 144 3.71 19.19 5.05
C VAL A 144 2.76 19.68 3.96
N THR A 145 1.45 19.54 4.18
CA THR A 145 0.42 20.01 3.22
C THR A 145 -0.10 21.41 3.54
N GLY A 146 0.14 21.90 4.75
CA GLY A 146 -0.27 23.23 5.17
C GLY A 146 -0.41 23.30 6.69
N PHE A 147 -1.25 24.22 7.16
CA PHE A 147 -1.45 24.44 8.59
C PHE A 147 -2.94 24.51 8.94
N HIS A 148 -3.30 24.06 10.13
CA HIS A 148 -4.54 24.40 10.80
C HIS A 148 -4.20 25.35 11.96
N ASN A 149 -4.53 26.62 11.80
CA ASN A 149 -4.02 27.69 12.66
C ASN A 149 -2.48 27.69 12.63
N LYS A 150 -1.83 27.36 13.75
CA LYS A 150 -0.37 27.21 13.87
C LYS A 150 0.10 25.75 13.85
N ALA A 151 -0.81 24.78 13.92
CA ALA A 151 -0.45 23.37 13.91
C ALA A 151 -0.28 22.87 12.48
N PRO A 152 0.87 22.28 12.10
CA PRO A 152 1.08 21.75 10.76
C PRO A 152 0.16 20.56 10.46
N LYS A 153 -0.18 20.43 9.18
CA LYS A 153 -0.88 19.29 8.59
C LYS A 153 0.11 18.48 7.78
N PHE A 154 0.07 17.17 7.96
CA PHE A 154 0.95 16.23 7.29
C PHE A 154 0.17 15.23 6.47
N ARG A 155 0.60 15.03 5.22
CA ARG A 155 0.25 13.86 4.44
C ARG A 155 1.24 12.75 4.80
N PHE A 156 0.71 11.58 5.11
CA PHE A 156 1.52 10.38 5.24
C PHE A 156 2.04 9.95 3.87
N VAL A 157 3.35 9.85 3.74
CA VAL A 157 4.01 9.45 2.48
C VAL A 157 4.33 7.97 2.53
N GLN A 158 5.26 7.59 3.41
CA GLN A 158 5.71 6.20 3.56
C GLN A 158 6.45 5.99 4.88
N ARG A 159 6.83 4.74 5.17
CA ARG A 159 7.80 4.43 6.22
C ARG A 159 9.16 4.24 5.55
N GLY A 160 10.19 4.93 6.03
CA GLY A 160 11.55 5.09 5.49
C GLY A 160 12.41 3.83 5.40
N ASN A 161 11.80 2.68 5.14
CA ASN A 161 12.50 1.47 4.77
C ASN A 161 12.55 1.39 3.24
N VAL A 162 13.77 1.27 2.70
CA VAL A 162 13.98 0.90 1.30
C VAL A 162 13.32 -0.46 1.06
N VAL A 163 12.35 -0.49 0.15
CA VAL A 163 11.55 -1.70 -0.14
C VAL A 163 12.32 -2.62 -1.07
N LEU A 164 12.96 -2.06 -2.10
CA LEU A 164 13.79 -2.81 -3.03
C LEU A 164 15.10 -2.06 -3.31
N SER A 165 16.19 -2.81 -3.35
CA SER A 165 17.52 -2.35 -3.71
C SER A 165 18.33 -3.55 -4.18
N ILE A 166 19.00 -3.43 -5.32
CA ILE A 166 19.90 -4.48 -5.85
C ILE A 166 21.35 -3.98 -5.84
N ASP A 167 21.56 -2.74 -6.28
CA ASP A 167 22.85 -2.07 -6.36
C ASP A 167 22.76 -0.70 -5.69
N MET A 168 22.95 0.39 -6.43
CA MET A 168 22.79 1.76 -5.93
C MET A 168 21.34 2.25 -5.93
N ASP A 169 20.44 1.50 -6.56
CA ASP A 169 19.02 1.80 -6.62
C ASP A 169 18.38 1.66 -5.23
N LYS A 170 17.56 2.63 -4.87
CA LYS A 170 16.75 2.61 -3.65
C LYS A 170 15.32 2.92 -4.03
N THR A 171 14.54 1.87 -4.25
CA THR A 171 13.11 2.03 -4.54
C THR A 171 12.34 2.07 -3.23
N SER A 172 11.62 3.17 -3.05
CA SER A 172 10.79 3.40 -1.89
C SER A 172 9.42 2.72 -2.02
N GLU A 173 8.65 2.64 -0.93
CA GLU A 173 7.33 2.02 -0.96
C GLU A 173 6.37 2.82 -1.85
N GLU A 174 6.47 4.15 -1.80
CA GLU A 174 5.65 5.05 -2.59
C GLU A 174 5.98 4.94 -4.08
N ASP A 175 7.27 4.91 -4.45
CA ASP A 175 7.66 4.77 -5.86
C ASP A 175 7.13 3.46 -6.45
N LEU A 176 7.24 2.37 -5.68
CA LEU A 176 6.70 1.08 -6.08
C LEU A 176 5.16 1.11 -6.18
N LEU A 177 4.48 1.72 -5.21
CA LEU A 177 3.03 1.87 -5.23
C LEU A 177 2.56 2.70 -6.43
N ASN A 178 3.22 3.81 -6.72
CA ASN A 178 2.94 4.68 -7.87
C ASN A 178 3.17 3.94 -9.19
N ALA A 179 4.26 3.19 -9.31
CA ALA A 179 4.57 2.39 -10.48
C ALA A 179 3.53 1.29 -10.72
N VAL A 180 3.13 0.57 -9.65
CA VAL A 180 2.08 -0.45 -9.72
C VAL A 180 0.72 0.18 -10.02
N THR A 181 0.41 1.37 -9.50
CA THR A 181 -0.86 2.07 -9.78
C THR A 181 -1.00 2.43 -11.26
N LYS A 182 0.07 2.94 -11.90
CA LYS A 182 0.07 3.20 -13.35
C LYS A 182 -0.09 1.93 -14.18
N ALA A 183 0.53 0.84 -13.76
CA ALA A 183 0.36 -0.45 -14.44
C ALA A 183 -1.06 -1.02 -14.22
N LYS A 184 -1.65 -0.80 -13.04
CA LYS A 184 -3.03 -1.20 -12.71
C LYS A 184 -4.07 -0.50 -13.59
N GLU A 185 -3.89 0.79 -13.91
CA GLU A 185 -4.81 1.50 -14.82
C GLU A 185 -4.94 0.80 -16.18
N ARG A 186 -3.85 0.22 -16.69
CA ARG A 186 -3.87 -0.57 -17.95
C ARG A 186 -4.59 -1.91 -17.79
N LEU A 187 -4.41 -2.59 -16.66
CA LEU A 187 -5.13 -3.83 -16.35
C LEU A 187 -6.65 -3.60 -16.26
N GLU A 188 -7.06 -2.47 -15.68
CA GLU A 188 -8.47 -2.14 -15.49
C GLU A 188 -9.21 -1.90 -16.82
N GLN A 189 -8.52 -1.38 -17.84
CA GLN A 189 -9.07 -1.25 -19.20
C GLN A 189 -9.44 -2.61 -19.83
N LEU A 190 -8.82 -3.69 -19.36
CA LEU A 190 -9.01 -5.06 -19.85
C LEU A 190 -9.95 -5.88 -18.95
N GLY A 191 -10.50 -5.27 -17.90
CA GLY A 191 -11.37 -5.96 -16.95
C GLY A 191 -10.63 -6.88 -15.97
N LEU A 192 -9.35 -6.62 -15.71
CA LEU A 192 -8.59 -7.29 -14.64
C LEU A 192 -8.44 -6.34 -13.45
N LEU A 193 -8.57 -6.89 -12.24
CA LEU A 193 -8.35 -6.17 -10.99
C LEU A 193 -7.15 -6.78 -10.27
N LEU A 194 -6.15 -5.96 -9.97
CA LEU A 194 -5.06 -6.35 -9.07
C LEU A 194 -5.61 -6.38 -7.64
N ALA A 195 -5.70 -7.58 -7.06
CA ALA A 195 -6.18 -7.78 -5.70
C ALA A 195 -5.08 -7.44 -4.68
N GLU A 196 -3.93 -8.10 -4.80
CA GLU A 196 -2.77 -7.88 -3.94
C GLU A 196 -1.46 -7.98 -4.72
N TYR A 197 -0.42 -7.34 -4.18
CA TYR A 197 0.93 -7.46 -4.70
C TYR A 197 1.98 -7.39 -3.59
N THR A 198 3.10 -8.04 -3.85
CA THR A 198 4.35 -7.95 -3.07
C THR A 198 5.53 -7.97 -4.03
N SER A 199 6.70 -7.55 -3.56
CA SER A 199 7.95 -7.55 -4.29
C SER A 199 9.05 -8.34 -3.59
N TYR A 200 10.08 -8.66 -4.35
CA TYR A 200 11.29 -9.31 -3.90
C TYR A 200 12.46 -8.91 -4.81
N PRO A 201 13.63 -8.51 -4.26
CA PRO A 201 14.83 -8.34 -5.06
C PRO A 201 15.47 -9.70 -5.29
N ASP A 202 15.47 -10.18 -6.53
CA ASP A 202 16.11 -11.42 -6.91
C ASP A 202 17.59 -11.17 -7.20
N THR A 203 18.45 -11.66 -6.30
CA THR A 203 19.90 -11.60 -6.44
C THR A 203 20.49 -12.95 -6.88
N SER A 204 19.65 -13.93 -7.22
CA SER A 204 20.10 -15.23 -7.70
C SER A 204 20.51 -15.19 -9.18
N SER A 205 19.90 -14.29 -9.95
CA SER A 205 20.30 -13.91 -11.30
C SER A 205 21.41 -12.87 -11.29
N ILE A 206 22.28 -12.90 -12.30
CA ILE A 206 23.32 -11.90 -12.51
C ILE A 206 23.14 -11.33 -13.92
N PRO A 207 22.77 -10.05 -14.09
CA PRO A 207 22.46 -9.06 -13.04
C PRO A 207 21.16 -9.39 -12.28
N GLY A 208 21.09 -9.01 -11.00
CA GLY A 208 19.89 -9.18 -10.18
C GLY A 208 18.73 -8.31 -10.69
N HIS A 209 17.49 -8.68 -10.41
CA HIS A 209 16.31 -7.96 -10.92
C HIS A 209 15.15 -7.93 -9.92
N TYR A 210 14.22 -7.00 -10.11
CA TYR A 210 13.01 -6.92 -9.28
C TYR A 210 11.99 -7.96 -9.71
N VAL A 211 11.44 -8.68 -8.74
CA VAL A 211 10.33 -9.62 -8.95
C VAL A 211 9.10 -9.08 -8.22
N LEU A 212 8.00 -8.91 -8.95
CA LEU A 212 6.69 -8.54 -8.41
C LEU A 212 5.75 -9.73 -8.49
N TYR A 213 5.11 -10.10 -7.38
CA TYR A 213 4.07 -11.10 -7.35
C TYR A 213 2.71 -10.42 -7.38
N TRP A 214 1.87 -10.77 -8.36
CA TRP A 214 0.55 -10.17 -8.56
C TRP A 214 -0.55 -11.22 -8.44
N GLU A 215 -1.52 -10.99 -7.56
CA GLU A 215 -2.76 -11.76 -7.52
C GLU A 215 -3.84 -10.98 -8.27
N LEU A 216 -4.33 -11.56 -9.38
CA LEU A 216 -5.27 -10.92 -10.28
C LEU A 216 -6.67 -11.55 -10.13
N LYS A 217 -7.70 -10.70 -10.23
CA LYS A 217 -9.11 -11.11 -10.24
C LYS A 217 -9.80 -10.61 -11.50
N ALA A 218 -10.67 -11.44 -12.09
CA ALA A 218 -11.47 -11.04 -13.24
C ALA A 218 -12.66 -10.16 -12.80
N LYS A 219 -12.87 -9.03 -13.48
CA LYS A 219 -13.99 -8.12 -13.27
C LYS A 219 -15.27 -8.76 -13.85
N GLY A 220 -15.86 -9.70 -13.10
CA GLY A 220 -17.08 -10.40 -13.53
C GLY A 220 -17.35 -11.76 -12.88
N GLY A 221 -16.52 -12.25 -11.96
CA GLY A 221 -16.82 -13.46 -11.18
C GLY A 221 -16.93 -14.77 -11.99
N LYS A 222 -16.52 -14.77 -13.27
CA LYS A 222 -16.40 -16.01 -14.03
C LYS A 222 -15.13 -16.73 -13.59
N SER A 223 -15.29 -18.00 -13.21
CA SER A 223 -14.29 -18.91 -12.65
C SER A 223 -13.16 -19.29 -13.60
N ASP A 224 -13.18 -18.82 -14.85
CA ASP A 224 -12.12 -19.08 -15.80
C ASP A 224 -11.11 -17.93 -15.74
N PHE A 225 -9.91 -18.26 -15.26
CA PHE A 225 -8.77 -17.34 -15.26
C PHE A 225 -8.59 -16.83 -16.71
N PRO A 226 -8.65 -15.52 -16.95
CA PRO A 226 -8.50 -15.00 -18.29
C PRO A 226 -7.12 -15.40 -18.81
N VAL A 227 -7.07 -15.85 -20.06
CA VAL A 227 -5.81 -16.15 -20.76
C VAL A 227 -4.95 -14.88 -20.68
N LEU A 228 -3.87 -14.95 -19.90
CA LEU A 228 -2.94 -13.84 -19.75
C LEU A 228 -2.27 -13.62 -21.11
N ASP A 229 -2.61 -12.53 -21.78
CA ASP A 229 -1.89 -12.13 -22.98
C ASP A 229 -0.47 -11.73 -22.56
N LYS A 230 0.50 -12.50 -23.04
CA LYS A 230 1.92 -12.30 -22.74
C LYS A 230 2.37 -10.89 -23.10
N GLY A 231 1.90 -10.34 -24.22
CA GLY A 231 2.31 -9.00 -24.66
C GLY A 231 1.87 -7.91 -23.68
N ILE A 232 0.68 -8.04 -23.11
CA ILE A 232 0.11 -7.06 -22.16
C ILE A 232 0.86 -7.10 -20.84
N MET A 233 1.16 -8.30 -20.33
CA MET A 233 1.91 -8.44 -19.08
C MET A 233 3.35 -7.92 -19.22
N GLU A 234 3.99 -8.13 -20.37
CA GLU A 234 5.29 -7.55 -20.68
C GLU A 234 5.23 -6.01 -20.76
N GLU A 235 4.17 -5.44 -21.34
CA GLU A 235 3.95 -3.98 -21.35
C GLU A 235 3.70 -3.42 -19.94
N CYS A 236 3.01 -4.17 -19.07
CA CYS A 236 2.86 -3.83 -17.66
C CYS A 236 4.22 -3.81 -16.95
N CYS A 237 5.09 -4.79 -17.22
CA CYS A 237 6.46 -4.79 -16.69
C CYS A 237 7.21 -3.53 -17.11
N SER A 238 7.16 -3.16 -18.39
CA SER A 238 7.82 -1.96 -18.91
C SER A 238 7.23 -0.67 -18.35
N THR A 239 5.91 -0.60 -18.13
CA THR A 239 5.24 0.56 -17.50
C THR A 239 5.69 0.76 -16.06
N VAL A 240 5.88 -0.33 -15.32
CA VAL A 240 6.45 -0.28 -13.95
C VAL A 240 7.88 0.25 -14.01
N GLU A 241 8.75 -0.33 -14.86
CA GLU A 241 10.15 0.10 -14.97
C GLU A 241 10.30 1.58 -15.34
N GLU A 242 9.45 2.09 -16.23
CA GLU A 242 9.46 3.51 -16.62
C GLU A 242 9.06 4.45 -15.48
N SER A 243 8.23 3.96 -14.55
CA SER A 243 7.71 4.74 -13.44
C SER A 243 8.63 4.75 -12.23
N LEU A 244 9.68 3.92 -12.23
CA LEU A 244 10.69 3.90 -11.18
C LEU A 244 11.68 5.08 -11.32
N ASP A 245 12.41 5.33 -10.25
CA ASP A 245 13.34 6.45 -10.16
C ASP A 245 14.43 6.42 -11.26
N SER A 246 14.93 7.61 -11.59
CA SER A 246 16.03 7.86 -12.50
C SER A 246 17.27 7.00 -12.22
N VAL A 247 17.57 6.68 -10.95
CA VAL A 247 18.68 5.81 -10.59
C VAL A 247 18.43 4.38 -11.07
N TYR A 248 17.25 3.80 -10.80
CA TYR A 248 16.88 2.47 -11.30
C TYR A 248 16.98 2.41 -12.83
N ARG A 249 16.44 3.41 -13.54
CA ARG A 249 16.47 3.48 -15.00
C ARG A 249 17.90 3.63 -15.55
N CYS A 250 18.75 4.39 -14.86
CA CYS A 250 20.16 4.53 -15.20
C CYS A 250 20.93 3.20 -15.02
N CYS A 251 20.73 2.51 -13.89
CA CYS A 251 21.31 1.21 -13.62
C CYS A 251 20.86 0.15 -14.64
N ARG A 252 19.59 0.20 -15.07
CA ARG A 252 19.06 -0.72 -16.09
C ARG A 252 19.60 -0.45 -17.50
N ARG A 253 19.70 0.82 -17.89
CA ARG A 253 20.09 1.22 -19.24
C ARG A 253 21.60 1.32 -19.45
N LYS A 254 22.28 2.11 -18.61
CA LYS A 254 23.68 2.52 -18.82
C LYS A 254 24.64 1.52 -18.20
N GLU A 255 24.42 1.19 -16.92
CA GLU A 255 25.35 0.37 -16.14
C GLU A 255 25.11 -1.13 -16.34
N LYS A 256 23.88 -1.51 -16.75
CA LYS A 256 23.43 -2.91 -16.90
C LYS A 256 23.61 -3.73 -15.62
N SER A 257 23.62 -3.07 -14.47
CA SER A 257 23.75 -3.69 -13.13
C SER A 257 22.44 -4.32 -12.65
N ILE A 258 21.31 -3.90 -13.21
CA ILE A 258 19.97 -4.44 -12.92
C ILE A 258 19.42 -5.16 -14.16
N GLY A 259 18.84 -6.35 -13.97
CA GLY A 259 18.14 -7.14 -14.97
C GLY A 259 16.70 -6.64 -15.25
N PRO A 260 16.00 -7.21 -16.25
CA PRO A 260 14.64 -6.79 -16.56
C PRO A 260 13.68 -7.13 -15.41
N LEU A 261 12.79 -6.20 -15.05
CA LEU A 261 11.76 -6.43 -14.06
C LEU A 261 10.86 -7.61 -14.47
N GLU A 262 10.58 -8.48 -13.51
CA GLU A 262 9.77 -9.68 -13.68
C GLU A 262 8.45 -9.55 -12.89
N ILE A 263 7.32 -9.80 -13.55
CA ILE A 263 6.01 -9.96 -12.90
C ILE A 263 5.63 -11.44 -12.91
N ARG A 264 5.43 -12.00 -11.72
CA ARG A 264 4.92 -13.36 -11.48
C ARG A 264 3.46 -13.30 -11.07
N VAL A 265 2.58 -13.80 -11.92
CA VAL A 265 1.14 -13.90 -11.59
C VAL A 265 0.91 -15.14 -10.74
N VAL A 266 0.27 -14.97 -9.59
CA VAL A 266 -0.07 -16.06 -8.65
C VAL A 266 -1.55 -16.42 -8.69
N ARG A 267 -1.88 -17.62 -8.21
CA ARG A 267 -3.27 -18.08 -8.07
C ARG A 267 -4.04 -17.24 -7.05
N GLU A 268 -5.35 -17.11 -7.28
CA GLU A 268 -6.25 -16.50 -6.30
C GLU A 268 -6.18 -17.26 -4.95
N GLY A 269 -6.16 -16.53 -3.83
CA GLY A 269 -5.99 -17.07 -2.48
C GLY A 269 -4.53 -17.38 -2.11
N THR A 270 -3.56 -16.89 -2.89
CA THR A 270 -2.13 -17.04 -2.55
C THR A 270 -1.75 -16.11 -1.40
N PHE A 271 -2.23 -14.88 -1.42
CA PHE A 271 -1.98 -13.93 -0.32
C PHE A 271 -2.71 -14.32 0.97
N ASP A 272 -3.86 -14.99 0.89
CA ASP A 272 -4.52 -15.56 2.08
C ASP A 272 -3.65 -16.63 2.74
N SER A 273 -3.04 -17.52 1.95
CA SER A 273 -2.11 -18.52 2.51
C SER A 273 -0.79 -17.91 3.00
N LEU A 274 -0.35 -16.79 2.41
CA LEU A 274 0.77 -16.02 2.94
C LEU A 274 0.41 -15.39 4.31
N MET A 275 -0.80 -14.87 4.43
CA MET A 275 -1.34 -14.33 5.68
C MET A 275 -1.38 -15.42 6.76
N ASP A 276 -1.95 -16.59 6.46
CA ASP A 276 -1.98 -17.74 7.38
C ASP A 276 -0.57 -18.11 7.86
N TYR A 277 0.40 -18.16 6.94
CA TYR A 277 1.79 -18.44 7.29
C TYR A 277 2.39 -17.39 8.24
N CYS A 278 2.17 -16.10 7.97
CA CYS A 278 2.63 -15.02 8.83
C CYS A 278 1.97 -15.05 10.22
N ILE A 279 0.68 -15.43 10.30
CA ILE A 279 -0.04 -15.62 11.56
C ILE A 279 0.55 -16.79 12.34
N MET A 280 0.86 -17.91 11.69
CA MET A 280 1.52 -19.06 12.32
C MET A 280 2.91 -18.71 12.88
N GLN A 281 3.61 -17.77 12.25
CA GLN A 281 4.90 -17.25 12.73
C GLN A 281 4.76 -16.22 13.88
N GLY A 282 3.55 -15.95 14.35
CA GLY A 282 3.28 -15.07 15.50
C GLY A 282 2.79 -13.66 15.14
N SER A 283 2.46 -13.39 13.88
CA SER A 283 1.84 -12.10 13.51
C SER A 283 0.41 -12.01 14.03
N SER A 284 0.03 -10.86 14.59
CA SER A 284 -1.35 -10.61 15.01
C SER A 284 -2.27 -10.46 13.80
N LEU A 285 -3.41 -11.17 13.81
CA LEU A 285 -4.39 -11.16 12.73
C LEU A 285 -4.98 -9.76 12.48
N SER A 286 -5.15 -8.95 13.53
CA SER A 286 -5.71 -7.61 13.41
C SER A 286 -4.70 -6.55 12.93
N GLN A 287 -3.40 -6.86 12.97
CA GLN A 287 -2.33 -5.95 12.55
C GLN A 287 -1.65 -6.41 11.25
N TYR A 288 -2.03 -7.57 10.73
CA TYR A 288 -1.45 -8.09 9.52
C TYR A 288 -1.70 -7.12 8.35
N LYS A 289 -0.61 -6.78 7.68
CA LYS A 289 -0.59 -6.05 6.42
C LYS A 289 0.31 -6.84 5.49
N THR A 290 -0.13 -7.04 4.26
CA THR A 290 0.69 -7.72 3.25
C THR A 290 2.02 -6.98 3.10
N PRO A 291 3.16 -7.64 3.37
CA PRO A 291 4.47 -7.00 3.28
C PRO A 291 4.74 -6.62 1.83
N ARG A 292 5.27 -5.41 1.60
CA ARG A 292 5.63 -4.97 0.23
C ARG A 292 6.91 -5.57 -0.29
N CYS A 293 7.83 -5.91 0.60
CA CYS A 293 9.02 -6.66 0.27
C CYS A 293 9.10 -7.88 1.18
N ILE A 294 9.21 -9.04 0.58
CA ILE A 294 9.39 -10.29 1.30
C ILE A 294 10.87 -10.61 1.33
N LYS A 295 11.43 -10.80 2.53
CA LYS A 295 12.82 -11.24 2.73
C LYS A 295 12.92 -12.67 3.24
N SER A 296 11.80 -13.29 3.63
CA SER A 296 11.79 -14.64 4.18
C SER A 296 11.74 -15.68 3.07
N ASP A 297 12.75 -16.56 3.03
CA ASP A 297 12.84 -17.66 2.06
C ASP A 297 11.62 -18.59 2.11
N ALA A 298 11.03 -18.80 3.29
CA ALA A 298 9.86 -19.65 3.45
C ALA A 298 8.61 -19.01 2.81
N ALA A 299 8.43 -17.69 2.97
CA ALA A 299 7.37 -16.94 2.31
C ALA A 299 7.55 -16.92 0.78
N LEU A 300 8.79 -16.78 0.31
CA LEU A 300 9.12 -16.87 -1.13
C LEU A 300 8.81 -18.25 -1.71
N LYS A 301 9.06 -19.34 -0.98
CA LYS A 301 8.69 -20.69 -1.42
C LYS A 301 7.19 -20.85 -1.60
N ILE A 302 6.38 -20.29 -0.70
CA ILE A 302 4.91 -20.32 -0.82
C ILE A 302 4.47 -19.60 -2.09
N LEU A 303 4.98 -18.38 -2.31
CA LEU A 303 4.66 -17.60 -3.50
C LEU A 303 5.09 -18.30 -4.79
N ASN A 304 6.34 -18.76 -4.87
CA ASN A 304 6.88 -19.45 -6.04
C ASN A 304 6.11 -20.73 -6.38
N SER A 305 5.62 -21.47 -5.38
CA SER A 305 4.84 -22.69 -5.61
C SER A 305 3.47 -22.45 -6.27
N ARG A 306 2.96 -21.21 -6.22
CA ARG A 306 1.63 -20.83 -6.71
C ARG A 306 1.67 -19.91 -7.93
N VAL A 307 2.83 -19.74 -8.55
CA VAL A 307 2.99 -18.95 -9.77
C VAL A 307 2.30 -19.68 -10.94
N ILE A 308 1.45 -18.96 -11.66
CA ILE A 308 0.77 -19.41 -12.87
C ILE A 308 1.59 -19.02 -14.11
N GLY A 309 2.19 -17.83 -14.10
CA GLY A 309 2.98 -17.30 -15.21
C GLY A 309 4.01 -16.29 -14.74
N SER A 310 5.12 -16.22 -15.46
CA SER A 310 6.19 -15.24 -15.28
C SER A 310 6.38 -14.46 -16.58
N PHE A 311 6.51 -13.15 -16.45
CA PHE A 311 6.63 -12.21 -17.55
C PHE A 311 7.75 -11.23 -17.23
N CYS A 312 8.61 -10.93 -18.20
CA CYS A 312 9.72 -10.01 -18.01
C CYS A 312 9.58 -8.80 -18.94
N SER A 313 10.07 -7.66 -18.49
CA SER A 313 10.12 -6.46 -19.34
C SER A 313 10.99 -6.71 -20.58
N GLN A 314 10.42 -6.45 -21.77
CA GLN A 314 11.12 -6.56 -23.05
C GLN A 314 11.81 -5.25 -23.45
N PHE A 315 11.38 -4.12 -22.88
CA PHE A 315 11.89 -2.79 -23.20
C PHE A 315 12.76 -2.24 -22.08
N VAL A 316 13.84 -1.54 -22.46
CA VAL A 316 14.68 -0.81 -21.50
C VAL A 316 14.03 0.55 -21.24
N PRO A 317 13.82 0.95 -19.97
CA PRO A 317 13.14 2.20 -19.64
C PRO A 317 13.89 3.45 -20.12
N SER A 318 13.14 4.55 -20.21
CA SER A 318 13.50 5.85 -20.79
C SER A 318 14.51 6.67 -19.99
#